data_AF-A0A368W1A1-F1
#
_entry.id   AF-A0A368W1A1-F1
#
_cell.length_a   1.000
_cell.length_b   1.000
_cell.length_c   1.000
_cell.angle_alpha   90.00
_cell.angle_beta   90.00
_cell.angle_gamma   90.00
#
_symmetry.space_group_name_H-M   'P 1'
#
loop_
_entity.id
_entity.type
_entity.pdbx_description
1 polymer ?
#
loop_
_entity_poly.entity_id
_entity_poly.type
_entity_poly.pdbx_seq_one_letter_code
_entity_poly.pdbx_strand_id
1 'polypeptide(L)' 'MSKRLFTTQIKLLESNPNIEHVSERAISYKPEFKLHAVQAYKSGRAPMQIFLEAGFSCYR' A
#
# COMPACT_ATOMS: atom_id res chain seq x y z
N MET A 1 -6.02 24.18 3.60
CA MET A 1 -5.02 23.27 3.02
C MET A 1 -4.54 22.30 4.10
N SER A 2 -5.21 21.16 4.23
CA SER A 2 -5.09 20.21 5.34
C SER A 2 -3.81 19.37 5.26
N LYS A 3 -2.67 19.93 5.68
CA LYS A 3 -1.35 19.26 5.71
C LYS A 3 -1.21 18.15 6.76
N ARG A 4 -2.21 17.92 7.62
CA ARG A 4 -2.08 17.06 8.82
C ARG A 4 -2.45 15.59 8.64
N LEU A 5 -3.10 15.19 7.53
CA LEU A 5 -3.59 13.82 7.37
C LEU A 5 -2.54 12.83 6.86
N PHE A 6 -1.50 13.31 6.16
CA PHE A 6 -0.50 12.44 5.54
C PHE A 6 0.47 11.83 6.55
N THR A 7 0.84 12.52 7.63
CA THR A 7 1.88 12.05 8.57
C THR A 7 1.48 10.79 9.32
N THR A 8 0.19 10.68 9.70
CA THR A 8 -0.34 9.48 10.37
C THR A 8 -0.52 8.32 9.41
N GLN A 9 -0.96 8.58 8.17
CA GLN A 9 -1.06 7.54 7.13
C GLN A 9 0.31 7.01 6.72
N ILE A 10 1.32 7.88 6.61
CA ILE A 10 2.69 7.48 6.28
C ILE A 10 3.24 6.49 7.30
N LYS A 11 3.05 6.73 8.62
CA LYS A 11 3.49 5.79 9.66
C LYS A 11 2.75 4.45 9.61
N LEU A 12 1.45 4.48 9.29
CA LEU A 12 0.63 3.28 9.11
C LEU A 12 1.11 2.44 7.91
N LEU A 13 1.47 3.12 6.83
CA LEU A 13 2.03 2.52 5.62
C LEU A 13 3.45 1.99 5.87
N GLU A 14 4.31 2.75 6.54
CA GLU A 14 5.68 2.34 6.88
C GLU A 14 5.72 1.11 7.80
N SER A 15 4.73 0.97 8.68
CA SER A 15 4.57 -0.22 9.51
C SER A 15 4.18 -1.48 8.72
N ASN A 16 3.78 -1.35 7.45
CA ASN A 16 3.36 -2.48 6.63
C ASN A 16 4.59 -3.19 6.02
N PRO A 17 4.75 -4.51 6.22
CA PRO A 17 5.91 -5.25 5.71
C PRO A 17 6.03 -5.28 4.18
N ASN A 18 4.96 -4.95 3.46
CA ASN A 18 4.93 -4.91 1.99
C ASN A 18 5.50 -3.62 1.38
N ILE A 19 5.75 -2.60 2.21
CA ILE A 19 6.28 -1.31 1.79
C ILE A 19 7.79 -1.28 2.00
N GLU A 20 8.50 -0.75 1.01
CA GLU A 20 9.95 -0.57 1.04
C GLU A 20 10.32 0.79 1.63
N HIS A 21 9.63 1.84 1.17
CA HIS A 21 9.85 3.19 1.67
C HIS A 21 8.59 4.04 1.48
N VAL A 22 8.24 4.86 2.47
CA VAL A 22 7.19 5.88 2.32
C VAL A 22 7.79 7.24 2.58
N SER A 23 7.52 8.16 1.66
CA SER A 23 7.79 9.58 1.77
C SER A 23 6.48 10.37 1.66
N GLU A 24 6.51 11.64 2.06
CA GLU A 24 5.34 12.53 1.97
C GLU A 24 4.80 12.72 0.53
N ARG A 25 5.64 12.41 -0.46
CA ARG A 25 5.34 12.59 -1.89
C ARG A 25 5.22 11.29 -2.69
N ALA A 26 5.69 10.17 -2.15
CA ALA A 26 5.78 8.91 -2.90
C ALA A 26 5.77 7.69 -1.97
N ILE A 27 5.21 6.58 -2.47
CA ILE A 27 5.20 5.28 -1.79
C ILE A 27 5.95 4.29 -2.68
N SER A 28 7.05 3.76 -2.17
CA SER A 28 7.85 2.71 -2.81
C SER A 28 7.48 1.36 -2.21
N TYR A 29 6.92 0.50 -3.04
CA TYR A 29 6.60 -0.87 -2.68
C TYR A 29 7.78 -1.81 -2.92
N LYS A 30 7.88 -2.87 -2.11
CA LYS A 30 8.88 -3.93 -2.31
C LYS A 30 8.69 -4.59 -3.68
N PRO A 31 9.78 -5.00 -4.36
CA PRO A 31 9.71 -5.70 -5.64
C PRO A 31 8.88 -6.99 -5.56
N GLU A 32 9.02 -7.74 -4.46
CA GLU A 32 8.23 -8.94 -4.18
C GLU A 32 6.72 -8.66 -4.19
N PHE A 33 6.29 -7.58 -3.53
CA PHE A 33 4.90 -7.19 -3.49
C PHE A 33 4.37 -6.76 -4.87
N LYS A 34 5.19 -6.04 -5.66
CA LYS A 34 4.82 -5.65 -7.04
C LYS A 34 4.56 -6.87 -7.90
N LEU A 35 5.43 -7.88 -7.83
CA LEU A 35 5.27 -9.13 -8.57
C LEU A 35 4.00 -9.87 -8.13
N HIS A 36 3.80 -10.01 -6.82
CA HIS A 36 2.61 -10.66 -6.27
C HIS A 36 1.32 -9.93 -6.69
N ALA A 37 1.30 -8.60 -6.61
CA ALA A 37 0.15 -7.79 -7.00
C ALA A 37 -0.17 -7.92 -8.49
N VAL A 38 0.84 -7.91 -9.37
CA VAL A 38 0.63 -8.11 -10.81
C VAL A 38 0.13 -9.53 -11.11
N GLN A 39 0.67 -10.55 -10.44
CA GLN A 39 0.22 -11.94 -10.62
C GLN A 39 -1.23 -12.15 -10.14
N ALA A 40 -1.58 -11.60 -8.97
CA ALA A 40 -2.93 -11.67 -8.43
C ALA A 40 -3.93 -10.92 -9.32
N TYR A 41 -3.55 -9.75 -9.86
CA TYR A 41 -4.37 -9.01 -10.82
C TYR A 41 -4.58 -9.81 -12.11
N LYS A 42 -3.52 -10.41 -12.65
CA LYS A 42 -3.62 -11.30 -13.82
C LYS A 42 -4.47 -12.55 -13.56
N SER A 43 -4.52 -13.03 -12.32
CA SER A 43 -5.38 -14.14 -11.89
C SER A 43 -6.85 -13.75 -11.73
N GLY A 44 -7.21 -12.48 -12.00
CA GLY A 44 -8.58 -11.99 -11.93
C GLY A 44 -8.98 -11.41 -10.57
N ARG A 45 -8.03 -11.24 -9.63
CA ARG A 45 -8.34 -10.56 -8.36
C ARG A 45 -8.42 -9.05 -8.56
N ALA A 46 -9.40 -8.44 -7.91
CA ALA A 46 -9.54 -6.99 -7.91
C ALA A 46 -8.34 -6.35 -7.20
N PRO A 47 -7.77 -5.25 -7.72
CA PRO A 47 -6.63 -4.58 -7.11
C PRO A 47 -6.93 -4.16 -5.67
N MET A 48 -8.15 -3.69 -5.41
CA MET A 48 -8.59 -3.32 -4.06
C MET A 48 -8.47 -4.48 -3.06
N GLN A 49 -8.79 -5.70 -3.49
CA GLN A 49 -8.71 -6.90 -2.66
C GLN A 49 -7.26 -7.28 -2.36
N ILE A 50 -6.36 -7.13 -3.34
CA ILE A 50 -4.91 -7.36 -3.19
C ILE A 50 -4.32 -6.39 -2.16
N PHE A 51 -4.70 -5.11 -2.23
CA PHE A 51 -4.27 -4.12 -1.24
C PHE A 51 -4.89 -4.37 0.14
N LEU A 52 -6.15 -4.77 0.22
CA LEU A 52 -6.77 -5.14 1.50
C LEU A 52 -6.08 -6.35 2.16
N GLU A 53 -5.81 -7.42 1.39
CA GLU A 53 -5.06 -8.60 1.86
C GLU A 53 -3.64 -8.24 2.28
N ALA A 54 -3.03 -7.26 1.61
CA ALA A 54 -1.70 -6.75 1.98
C ALA A 54 -1.71 -5.82 3.19
N GLY A 55 -2.86 -5.63 3.86
CA GLY A 55 -2.97 -4.84 5.08
C GLY A 55 -3.21 -3.33 4.85
N PHE A 56 -3.51 -2.92 3.62
CA PHE A 56 -3.95 -1.54 3.35
C PHE A 56 -5.41 -1.42 3.76
N SER A 57 -5.63 -1.05 5.02
CA SER A 57 -6.98 -0.84 5.56
C SER A 57 -7.56 0.45 4.97
N CYS A 58 -8.42 0.31 3.96
CA CYS A 58 -9.33 1.39 3.57
C CYS A 58 -10.36 1.53 4.70
N TYR A 59 -10.20 2.56 5.54
CA TYR A 59 -11.14 2.83 6.61
C TYR A 59 -12.49 3.22 5.98
N ARG A 60 -13.54 2.47 6.31
CA ARG A 60 -14.93 2.85 6.08
C ARG A 60 -15.34 3.97 7.02
#